data_AF-A0A506PHB4-F1
#
_entry.id   AF-A0A506PHB4-F1
#
_cell.length_a   1.000
_cell.length_b   1.000
_cell.length_c   1.000
_cell.angle_alpha   90.00
_cell.angle_beta   90.00
_cell.angle_gamma   90.00
#
_symmetry.space_group_name_H-M   'P 1'
#
loop_
_entity.id
_entity.type
_entity.pdbx_description
1 polymer ?
#
loop_
_entity_poly.entity_id
_entity_poly.type
_entity_poly.pdbx_seq_one_letter_code
_entity_poly.pdbx_strand_id
1 'polypeptide(L)'
;MIKLLRKIRQKLLVEGKTSQYFKYAIGEIILVVIGILIALSINNWNENRKTSAQVKNILRALHSDLVQDTILITKKLPGIAEQYEFNESIRARVAAPNATLDTLIKITRFELNPTWSDQILYNTNAYNSLNETGLIENLSDTLKSKIKNFYNNKFYLNRKVERTTNDYRNKVSSFVDTYSFGSTKLHDQGALIDSLIWQNINPGHLAARFQGITNFRRIHFLETKEELEYSLIQSRELLKNINLYLN
;
A
#
# COMPACT_ATOMS: atom_id res chain seq x y z
N MET A 1 53.46 20.51 -13.61
CA MET A 1 54.06 19.18 -13.87
C MET A 1 54.45 18.93 -15.33
N ILE A 2 53.63 19.31 -16.32
CA ILE A 2 53.89 19.03 -17.76
C ILE A 2 55.18 19.68 -18.31
N LYS A 3 55.56 20.90 -17.88
CA LYS A 3 56.73 21.59 -18.45
C LYS A 3 58.09 20.97 -18.07
N LEU A 4 58.21 20.38 -16.88
CA LEU A 4 59.47 19.79 -16.37
C LEU A 4 59.73 18.43 -17.04
N LEU A 5 58.73 17.56 -17.06
CA LEU A 5 58.79 16.24 -17.71
C LEU A 5 58.97 16.37 -19.23
N ARG A 6 58.36 17.39 -19.85
CA ARG A 6 58.57 17.72 -21.27
C ARG A 6 60.03 18.07 -21.59
N LYS A 7 60.70 18.87 -20.74
CA LYS A 7 62.12 19.22 -20.92
C LYS A 7 63.04 18.01 -20.80
N ILE A 8 62.77 17.10 -19.85
CA ILE A 8 63.54 15.88 -19.66
C ILE A 8 63.41 14.94 -20.87
N ARG A 9 62.19 14.77 -21.39
CA ARG A 9 61.91 13.99 -22.60
C ARG A 9 62.62 14.53 -23.85
N GLN A 10 62.58 15.84 -24.06
CA GLN A 10 63.27 16.49 -25.18
C GLN A 10 64.79 16.27 -25.09
N LYS A 11 65.37 16.35 -23.89
CA LYS A 11 66.80 16.10 -23.67
C LYS A 11 67.20 14.65 -23.94
N LEU A 12 66.39 13.68 -23.50
CA LEU A 12 66.63 12.25 -23.71
C LEU A 12 66.49 11.80 -25.18
N LEU A 13 65.63 12.46 -25.96
CA LEU A 13 65.51 12.25 -27.41
C LEU A 13 66.74 12.78 -28.16
N VAL A 14 67.25 13.95 -27.78
CA VAL A 14 68.45 14.57 -28.39
C VAL A 14 69.71 13.75 -28.09
N GLU A 15 69.79 13.10 -26.92
CA GLU A 15 70.93 12.24 -26.53
C GLU A 15 70.87 10.81 -27.13
N GLY A 16 69.91 10.49 -28.01
CA GLY A 16 69.79 9.15 -28.63
C GLY A 16 69.29 8.03 -27.70
N LYS A 17 68.83 8.37 -26.48
CA LYS A 17 68.43 7.41 -25.43
C LYS A 17 66.96 7.02 -25.52
N THR A 18 66.55 6.48 -26.66
CA THR A 18 65.14 6.12 -26.97
C THR A 18 64.52 5.17 -25.93
N SER A 19 65.26 4.17 -25.45
CA SER A 19 64.78 3.26 -24.39
C SER A 19 64.44 3.98 -23.07
N GLN A 20 65.23 4.98 -22.68
CA GLN A 20 64.95 5.77 -21.48
C GLN A 20 63.75 6.69 -21.70
N TYR A 21 63.63 7.30 -22.89
CA TYR A 21 62.46 8.10 -23.26
C TYR A 21 61.14 7.33 -23.11
N PHE A 22 61.07 6.09 -23.60
CA PHE A 22 59.86 5.26 -23.47
C PHE A 22 59.53 4.93 -22.01
N LYS A 23 60.53 4.62 -21.16
CA LYS A 23 60.31 4.38 -19.72
C LYS A 23 59.70 5.60 -19.02
N TYR A 24 60.21 6.80 -19.29
CA TYR A 24 59.67 8.03 -18.72
C TYR A 24 58.30 8.40 -19.29
N ALA A 25 58.04 8.14 -20.58
CA ALA A 25 56.75 8.38 -21.19
C ALA A 25 55.64 7.48 -20.60
N ILE A 26 55.95 6.20 -20.39
CA ILE A 26 55.06 5.24 -19.72
C ILE A 26 54.79 5.68 -18.28
N GLY A 27 55.82 6.11 -17.53
CA GLY A 27 55.66 6.59 -16.16
C GLY A 27 54.71 7.80 -16.05
N GLU A 28 54.74 8.73 -16.99
CA GLU A 28 53.81 9.88 -17.01
C GLU A 28 52.38 9.46 -17.36
N ILE A 29 52.20 8.52 -18.30
CA ILE A 29 50.88 7.97 -18.61
C ILE A 29 50.29 7.30 -17.35
N ILE A 30 51.09 6.50 -16.64
CA ILE A 30 50.66 5.85 -15.39
C ILE A 30 50.27 6.89 -14.33
N LEU A 31 51.07 7.95 -14.15
CA LEU A 31 50.75 9.03 -13.21
C LEU A 31 49.46 9.77 -13.57
N VAL A 32 49.24 10.05 -14.86
CA VAL A 32 48.01 10.68 -15.36
C VAL A 32 46.80 9.76 -15.12
N VAL A 33 46.94 8.47 -15.43
CA VAL A 33 45.88 7.47 -15.20
C VAL A 33 45.53 7.37 -13.71
N ILE A 34 46.53 7.32 -12.81
CA ILE A 34 46.30 7.34 -11.36
C ILE A 34 45.55 8.62 -10.95
N GLY A 35 45.94 9.78 -11.47
CA GLY A 35 45.25 11.05 -11.21
C GLY A 35 43.78 11.03 -11.62
N ILE A 36 43.48 10.50 -12.81
CA ILE A 36 42.10 10.34 -13.32
C ILE A 36 41.31 9.36 -12.45
N LEU A 37 41.90 8.22 -12.08
CA LEU A 37 41.24 7.23 -11.24
C LEU A 37 40.91 7.81 -9.86
N ILE A 38 41.84 8.54 -9.23
CA ILE A 38 41.58 9.20 -7.94
C ILE A 38 40.45 10.23 -8.07
N ALA A 39 40.48 11.06 -9.12
CA ALA A 39 39.42 12.05 -9.36
C ALA A 39 38.05 11.38 -9.55
N LEU A 40 37.99 10.30 -10.33
CA LEU A 40 36.77 9.51 -10.54
C LEU A 40 36.30 8.86 -9.24
N SER A 41 37.21 8.29 -8.44
CA SER A 41 36.89 7.69 -7.15
C SER A 41 36.30 8.71 -6.17
N ILE A 42 36.88 9.91 -6.07
CA ILE A 42 36.36 11.00 -5.22
C ILE A 42 34.96 11.42 -5.70
N ASN A 43 34.77 11.57 -7.00
CA ASN A 43 33.47 11.93 -7.57
C ASN A 43 32.40 10.85 -7.27
N ASN A 44 32.72 9.58 -7.51
CA ASN A 44 31.82 8.47 -7.23
C ASN A 44 31.49 8.36 -5.74
N TRP A 45 32.46 8.60 -4.85
CA TRP A 45 32.23 8.63 -3.42
C TRP A 45 31.27 9.76 -3.00
N ASN A 46 31.44 10.96 -3.56
CA ASN A 46 30.56 12.08 -3.28
C ASN A 46 29.12 11.84 -3.80
N GLU A 47 28.96 11.25 -4.98
CA GLU A 47 27.66 10.87 -5.52
C GLU A 47 26.99 9.79 -4.66
N ASN A 48 27.71 8.72 -4.29
CA ASN A 48 27.18 7.68 -3.39
C ASN A 48 26.73 8.27 -2.05
N ARG A 49 27.47 9.23 -1.50
CA ARG A 49 27.09 9.93 -0.26
C ARG A 49 25.79 10.72 -0.42
N LYS A 50 25.62 11.46 -1.53
CA LYS A 50 24.38 12.21 -1.81
C LYS A 50 23.19 11.26 -1.99
N THR A 51 23.36 10.20 -2.79
CA THR A 51 22.33 9.17 -3.01
C THR A 51 21.93 8.51 -1.70
N SER A 52 22.89 8.13 -0.84
CA SER A 52 22.61 7.56 0.47
C SER A 52 21.82 8.53 1.37
N ALA A 53 22.15 9.83 1.35
CA ALA A 53 21.40 10.83 2.09
C ALA A 53 19.95 10.97 1.60
N GLN A 54 19.72 10.95 0.28
CA GLN A 54 18.38 10.97 -0.31
C GLN A 54 17.57 9.73 0.08
N VAL A 55 18.16 8.54 -0.03
CA VAL A 55 17.54 7.28 0.39
C VAL A 55 17.12 7.34 1.85
N LYS A 56 18.02 7.77 2.75
CA LYS A 56 17.69 7.90 4.18
C LYS A 56 16.56 8.89 4.43
N ASN A 57 16.51 10.01 3.71
CA ASN A 57 15.42 10.97 3.83
C ASN A 57 14.07 10.39 3.41
N ILE A 58 14.02 9.66 2.29
CA ILE A 58 12.80 8.99 1.83
C ILE A 58 12.40 7.87 2.79
N LEU A 59 13.35 7.08 3.31
CA LEU A 59 13.04 6.05 4.29
C LEU A 59 12.48 6.62 5.61
N ARG A 60 12.89 7.82 6.02
CA ARG A 60 12.26 8.52 7.17
C ARG A 60 10.84 8.95 6.87
N ALA A 61 10.57 9.44 5.66
CA ALA A 61 9.20 9.76 5.22
C ALA A 61 8.34 8.50 5.19
N LEU A 62 8.85 7.41 4.60
CA LEU A 62 8.20 6.11 4.55
C LEU A 62 7.92 5.56 5.96
N HIS A 63 8.88 5.70 6.88
CA HIS A 63 8.68 5.34 8.28
C HIS A 63 7.53 6.15 8.90
N SER A 64 7.48 7.46 8.70
CA SER A 64 6.38 8.31 9.19
C SER A 64 5.02 7.86 8.62
N ASP A 65 4.95 7.59 7.32
CA ASP A 65 3.73 7.10 6.66
C ASP A 65 3.27 5.77 7.28
N LEU A 66 4.18 4.81 7.46
CA LEU A 66 3.85 3.52 8.07
C LEU A 66 3.40 3.66 9.53
N VAL A 67 3.97 4.59 10.31
CA VAL A 67 3.50 4.87 11.68
C VAL A 67 2.06 5.37 11.66
N GLN A 68 1.74 6.36 10.82
CA GLN A 68 0.39 6.90 10.68
C GLN A 68 -0.61 5.83 10.24
N ASP A 69 -0.22 5.00 9.26
CA ASP A 69 -1.01 3.86 8.79
C ASP A 69 -1.34 2.91 9.95
N THR A 70 -0.35 2.53 10.77
CA THR A 70 -0.61 1.62 11.91
C THR A 70 -1.57 2.20 12.94
N ILE A 71 -1.51 3.51 13.21
CA ILE A 71 -2.44 4.20 14.13
C ILE A 71 -3.86 4.17 13.55
N LEU A 72 -4.00 4.53 12.28
CA LEU A 72 -5.29 4.58 11.60
C LEU A 72 -5.94 3.19 11.54
N ILE A 73 -5.18 2.17 11.17
CA ILE A 73 -5.65 0.79 11.10
C ILE A 73 -6.08 0.31 12.49
N THR A 74 -5.26 0.53 13.52
CA THR A 74 -5.58 0.13 14.90
C THR A 74 -6.89 0.75 15.39
N LYS A 75 -7.17 2.00 14.99
CA LYS A 75 -8.43 2.69 15.32
C LYS A 75 -9.64 2.10 14.61
N LYS A 76 -9.50 1.67 13.34
CA LYS A 76 -10.63 1.22 12.51
C LYS A 76 -10.94 -0.27 12.65
N LEU A 77 -9.91 -1.11 12.82
CA LEU A 77 -10.04 -2.57 12.80
C LEU A 77 -11.13 -3.13 13.74
N PRO A 78 -11.31 -2.63 14.99
CA PRO A 78 -12.38 -3.12 15.86
C PRO A 78 -13.78 -2.92 15.27
N GLY A 79 -14.03 -1.77 14.63
CA GLY A 79 -15.32 -1.50 13.99
C GLY A 79 -15.58 -2.41 12.78
N ILE A 80 -14.53 -2.75 12.01
CA ILE A 80 -14.64 -3.72 10.91
C ILE A 80 -15.01 -5.11 11.43
N ALA A 81 -14.37 -5.54 12.52
CA ALA A 81 -14.69 -6.81 13.16
C ALA A 81 -16.14 -6.83 13.69
N GLU A 82 -16.57 -5.75 14.36
CA GLU A 82 -17.95 -5.62 14.85
C GLU A 82 -18.99 -5.72 13.72
N GLN A 83 -18.74 -5.05 12.58
CA GLN A 83 -19.65 -5.12 11.43
C GLN A 83 -19.71 -6.53 10.81
N TYR A 84 -18.58 -7.24 10.78
CA TYR A 84 -18.54 -8.63 10.34
C TYR A 84 -19.36 -9.54 11.27
N GLU A 85 -19.13 -9.46 12.59
CA GLU A 85 -19.86 -10.26 13.58
C GLU A 85 -21.36 -9.97 13.59
N PHE A 86 -21.73 -8.68 13.47
CA PHE A 86 -23.14 -8.30 13.33
C PHE A 86 -23.77 -8.92 12.08
N ASN A 87 -23.07 -8.93 10.95
CA ASN A 87 -23.56 -9.56 9.73
C ASN A 87 -23.73 -11.08 9.88
N GLU A 88 -22.81 -11.76 10.56
CA GLU A 88 -22.96 -13.19 10.83
C GLU A 88 -24.11 -13.48 11.81
N SER A 89 -24.31 -12.63 12.82
CA SER A 89 -25.44 -12.73 13.76
C SER A 89 -26.80 -12.65 13.06
N ILE A 90 -26.99 -11.69 12.15
CA ILE A 90 -28.27 -11.56 11.43
C ILE A 90 -28.49 -12.73 10.46
N ARG A 91 -27.43 -13.24 9.84
CA ARG A 91 -27.50 -14.42 8.95
C ARG A 91 -27.87 -15.68 9.73
N ALA A 92 -27.26 -15.88 10.90
CA ALA A 92 -27.54 -17.02 11.76
C ALA A 92 -29.01 -17.05 12.21
N ARG A 93 -29.59 -15.88 12.55
CA ARG A 93 -31.00 -15.79 12.95
C ARG A 93 -31.98 -16.11 11.81
N VAL A 94 -31.66 -15.75 10.57
CA VAL A 94 -32.48 -16.12 9.40
C VAL A 94 -32.30 -17.59 9.03
N ALA A 95 -31.13 -18.18 9.31
CA ALA A 95 -30.85 -19.59 9.06
C ALA A 95 -31.34 -20.54 10.19
N ALA A 96 -31.88 -20.00 11.28
CA ALA A 96 -32.33 -20.79 12.42
C ALA A 96 -33.52 -21.71 12.03
N PRO A 97 -33.63 -22.93 12.59
CA PRO A 97 -34.71 -23.86 12.23
C PRO A 97 -36.13 -23.34 12.48
N ASN A 98 -36.29 -22.40 13.41
CA ASN A 98 -37.55 -21.75 13.75
C ASN A 98 -37.73 -20.37 13.09
N ALA A 99 -36.84 -19.98 12.17
CA ALA A 99 -36.96 -18.70 11.47
C ALA A 99 -38.18 -18.71 10.54
N THR A 100 -38.94 -17.62 10.55
CA THR A 100 -40.12 -17.43 9.72
C THR A 100 -39.94 -16.24 8.78
N LEU A 101 -40.94 -16.00 7.92
CA LEU A 101 -40.99 -14.77 7.13
C LEU A 101 -40.95 -13.52 8.02
N ASP A 102 -41.60 -13.53 9.19
CA ASP A 102 -41.56 -12.42 10.13
C ASP A 102 -40.15 -12.17 10.67
N THR A 103 -39.37 -13.23 10.91
CA THR A 103 -37.94 -13.11 11.27
C THR A 103 -37.17 -12.37 10.18
N LEU A 104 -37.39 -12.76 8.91
CA LEU A 104 -36.73 -12.12 7.77
C LEU A 104 -37.15 -10.66 7.63
N ILE A 105 -38.45 -10.36 7.70
CA ILE A 105 -38.99 -8.99 7.62
C ILE A 105 -38.41 -8.14 8.75
N LYS A 106 -38.43 -8.64 9.98
CA LYS A 106 -37.95 -7.89 11.15
C LYS A 106 -36.48 -7.49 10.97
N ILE A 107 -35.65 -8.45 10.59
CA ILE A 107 -34.21 -8.21 10.39
C ILE A 107 -33.99 -7.25 9.23
N THR A 108 -34.62 -7.49 8.07
CA THR A 108 -34.41 -6.66 6.87
C THR A 108 -34.92 -5.23 7.03
N ARG A 109 -36.08 -5.03 7.67
CA ARG A 109 -36.73 -3.73 7.83
C ARG A 109 -36.16 -2.88 8.95
N PHE A 110 -35.80 -3.49 10.07
CA PHE A 110 -35.53 -2.74 11.31
C PHE A 110 -34.11 -2.87 11.83
N GLU A 111 -33.37 -3.89 11.39
CA GLU A 111 -32.06 -4.19 11.95
C GLU A 111 -30.93 -4.05 10.91
N LEU A 112 -31.20 -4.40 9.65
CA LEU A 112 -30.23 -4.30 8.57
C LEU A 112 -30.10 -2.84 8.12
N ASN A 113 -29.09 -2.15 8.62
CA ASN A 113 -28.65 -0.86 8.08
C ASN A 113 -27.46 -1.08 7.14
N PRO A 114 -27.55 -0.75 5.84
CA PRO A 114 -26.45 -0.94 4.90
C PRO A 114 -25.32 0.06 5.21
N THR A 115 -24.30 -0.44 5.90
CA THR A 115 -23.05 0.28 6.13
C THR A 115 -21.94 -0.39 5.33
N TRP A 116 -21.08 0.43 4.74
CA TRP A 116 -19.81 -0.02 4.17
C TRP A 116 -18.69 0.77 4.82
N SER A 117 -17.55 0.12 5.03
CA SER A 117 -16.32 0.85 5.33
C SER A 117 -15.75 1.35 4.02
N ASP A 118 -15.54 2.66 3.93
CA ASP A 118 -14.67 3.19 2.89
C ASP A 118 -13.26 2.63 3.07
N GLN A 119 -12.60 2.40 1.95
CA GLN A 119 -11.21 1.99 1.89
C GLN A 119 -10.34 3.00 2.64
N ILE A 120 -9.34 2.53 3.38
CA ILE A 120 -8.36 3.43 3.98
C ILE A 120 -7.50 4.05 2.87
N LEU A 121 -7.52 5.37 2.79
CA LEU A 121 -6.62 6.13 1.93
C LEU A 121 -5.27 6.25 2.64
N TYR A 122 -4.32 5.42 2.22
CA TYR A 122 -2.95 5.44 2.72
C TYR A 122 -2.11 6.48 1.97
N ASN A 123 -1.19 7.16 2.67
CA ASN A 123 -0.18 7.98 2.00
C ASN A 123 0.89 7.07 1.39
N THR A 124 1.00 7.07 0.06
CA THR A 124 1.96 6.22 -0.68
C THR A 124 3.09 7.03 -1.31
N ASN A 125 3.14 8.35 -1.08
CA ASN A 125 4.07 9.25 -1.75
C ASN A 125 5.54 8.88 -1.50
N ALA A 126 5.91 8.51 -0.26
CA ALA A 126 7.28 8.12 0.05
C ALA A 126 7.69 6.83 -0.68
N TYR A 127 6.80 5.84 -0.73
CA TYR A 127 7.05 4.60 -1.47
C TYR A 127 7.12 4.83 -2.98
N ASN A 128 6.17 5.60 -3.54
CA ASN A 128 6.16 5.92 -4.97
C ASN A 128 7.44 6.66 -5.36
N SER A 129 7.84 7.67 -4.57
CA SER A 129 9.10 8.38 -4.78
C SER A 129 10.30 7.43 -4.71
N LEU A 130 10.37 6.55 -3.71
CA LEU A 130 11.45 5.56 -3.58
C LEU A 130 11.55 4.64 -4.79
N ASN A 131 10.41 4.18 -5.31
CA ASN A 131 10.34 3.20 -6.39
C ASN A 131 10.52 3.85 -7.78
N GLU A 132 9.82 4.96 -8.07
CA GLU A 132 9.82 5.63 -9.37
C GLU A 132 11.14 6.34 -9.68
N THR A 133 11.82 6.87 -8.66
CA THR A 133 13.15 7.50 -8.83
C THR A 133 14.29 6.47 -8.97
N GLY A 134 13.99 5.18 -8.83
CA GLY A 134 15.01 4.11 -8.82
C GLY A 134 15.88 4.09 -7.56
N LEU A 135 15.64 4.97 -6.58
CA LEU A 135 16.41 5.03 -5.33
C LEU A 135 16.30 3.74 -4.52
N ILE A 136 15.21 2.98 -4.69
CA ILE A 136 15.02 1.66 -4.10
C ILE A 136 16.14 0.66 -4.43
N GLU A 137 16.82 0.81 -5.56
CA GLU A 137 17.92 -0.07 -5.97
C GLU A 137 19.21 0.16 -5.17
N ASN A 138 19.29 1.24 -4.39
CA ASN A 138 20.41 1.54 -3.48
C ASN A 138 20.22 0.93 -2.08
N LEU A 139 19.14 0.18 -1.85
CA LEU A 139 18.90 -0.55 -0.61
C LEU A 139 19.52 -1.94 -0.66
N SER A 140 19.68 -2.56 0.52
CA SER A 140 20.01 -3.98 0.57
C SER A 140 18.93 -4.82 -0.10
N ASP A 141 19.32 -5.92 -0.75
CA ASP A 141 18.35 -6.78 -1.46
C ASP A 141 17.23 -7.28 -0.56
N THR A 142 17.55 -7.55 0.72
CA THR A 142 16.57 -7.92 1.74
C THR A 142 15.55 -6.81 1.99
N LEU A 143 15.99 -5.58 2.26
CA LEU A 143 15.08 -4.47 2.55
C LEU A 143 14.28 -4.07 1.30
N LYS A 144 14.93 -4.02 0.14
CA LYS A 144 14.29 -3.78 -1.16
C LYS A 144 13.14 -4.77 -1.42
N SER A 145 13.41 -6.06 -1.27
CA SER A 145 12.41 -7.11 -1.46
C SER A 145 11.25 -6.99 -0.48
N LYS A 146 11.54 -6.74 0.81
CA LYS A 146 10.49 -6.53 1.83
C LYS A 146 9.59 -5.35 1.50
N ILE A 147 10.15 -4.20 1.13
CA ILE A 147 9.37 -3.01 0.74
C ILE A 147 8.51 -3.31 -0.50
N LYS A 148 9.11 -3.87 -1.56
CA LYS A 148 8.40 -4.18 -2.81
C LYS A 148 7.25 -5.17 -2.57
N ASN A 149 7.51 -6.27 -1.87
CA ASN A 149 6.49 -7.30 -1.61
C ASN A 149 5.35 -6.76 -0.75
N PHE A 150 5.66 -5.97 0.28
CA PHE A 150 4.66 -5.35 1.13
C PHE A 150 3.69 -4.47 0.32
N TYR A 151 4.20 -3.51 -0.45
CA TYR A 151 3.35 -2.61 -1.22
C TYR A 151 2.61 -3.29 -2.36
N ASN A 152 3.24 -4.25 -3.05
CA ASN A 152 2.56 -5.04 -4.10
C ASN A 152 1.33 -5.77 -3.55
N ASN A 153 1.47 -6.45 -2.40
CA ASN A 153 0.36 -7.16 -1.79
C ASN A 153 -0.67 -6.20 -1.19
N LYS A 154 -0.22 -5.12 -0.54
CA LYS A 154 -1.11 -4.06 -0.02
C LYS A 154 -1.99 -3.49 -1.14
N PHE A 155 -1.43 -3.16 -2.30
CA PHE A 155 -2.20 -2.68 -3.45
C PHE A 155 -3.12 -3.74 -4.07
N TYR A 156 -2.71 -5.00 -4.05
CA TYR A 156 -3.58 -6.10 -4.48
C TYR A 156 -4.81 -6.23 -3.57
N LEU A 157 -4.62 -6.28 -2.25
CA LEU A 157 -5.70 -6.38 -1.27
C LEU A 157 -6.62 -5.15 -1.32
N ASN A 158 -6.04 -3.96 -1.43
CA ASN A 158 -6.79 -2.71 -1.61
C ASN A 158 -7.74 -2.75 -2.82
N ARG A 159 -7.27 -3.18 -4.00
CA ARG A 159 -8.12 -3.33 -5.19
C ARG A 159 -9.15 -4.45 -5.06
N LYS A 160 -8.87 -5.47 -4.24
CA LYS A 160 -9.83 -6.54 -3.93
C LYS A 160 -10.99 -5.97 -3.10
N VAL A 161 -10.68 -5.27 -2.01
CA VAL A 161 -11.65 -4.58 -1.15
C VAL A 161 -12.49 -3.58 -1.94
N GLU A 162 -11.87 -2.75 -2.78
CA GLU A 162 -12.59 -1.77 -3.60
C GLU A 162 -13.63 -2.41 -4.51
N ARG A 163 -13.26 -3.49 -5.23
CA ARG A 163 -14.18 -4.23 -6.09
C ARG A 163 -15.36 -4.80 -5.30
N THR A 164 -15.07 -5.49 -4.19
CA THR A 164 -16.11 -6.07 -3.33
C THR A 164 -17.02 -5.00 -2.72
N THR A 165 -16.48 -3.83 -2.37
CA THR A 165 -17.26 -2.68 -1.89
C THR A 165 -18.26 -2.24 -2.94
N ASN A 166 -17.83 -2.12 -4.19
CA ASN A 166 -18.71 -1.72 -5.30
C ASN A 166 -19.78 -2.78 -5.58
N ASP A 167 -19.42 -4.06 -5.58
CA ASP A 167 -20.39 -5.14 -5.74
C ASP A 167 -21.43 -5.15 -4.61
N TYR A 168 -20.99 -4.92 -3.36
CA TYR A 168 -21.89 -4.79 -2.22
C TYR A 168 -22.83 -3.57 -2.36
N ARG A 169 -22.30 -2.40 -2.73
CA ARG A 169 -23.10 -1.20 -2.99
C ARG A 169 -24.15 -1.43 -4.09
N ASN A 170 -23.81 -2.16 -5.14
CA ASN A 170 -24.76 -2.52 -6.20
C ASN A 170 -25.90 -3.42 -5.67
N LYS A 171 -25.62 -4.36 -4.75
CA LYS A 171 -26.66 -5.16 -4.10
C LYS A 171 -27.57 -4.31 -3.21
N VAL A 172 -27.01 -3.34 -2.49
CA VAL A 172 -27.79 -2.39 -1.68
C VAL A 172 -28.65 -1.50 -2.57
N SER A 173 -28.09 -0.93 -3.64
CA SER A 173 -28.84 -0.11 -4.61
C SER A 173 -30.03 -0.86 -5.17
N SER A 174 -29.82 -2.10 -5.62
CA SER A 174 -30.91 -2.89 -6.20
C SER A 174 -31.92 -3.39 -5.17
N PHE A 175 -31.61 -3.33 -3.87
CA PHE A 175 -32.58 -3.57 -2.80
C PHE A 175 -33.49 -2.36 -2.60
N VAL A 176 -32.91 -1.15 -2.57
CA VAL A 176 -33.67 0.09 -2.34
C VAL A 176 -34.59 0.46 -3.51
N ASP A 177 -34.39 -0.14 -4.69
CA ASP A 177 -35.31 -0.04 -5.82
C ASP A 177 -36.66 -0.77 -5.58
N THR A 178 -36.74 -1.67 -4.59
CA THR A 178 -37.94 -2.50 -4.33
C THR A 178 -38.40 -2.48 -2.88
N TYR A 179 -37.45 -2.46 -1.94
CA TYR A 179 -37.69 -2.48 -0.51
C TYR A 179 -37.06 -1.26 0.15
N SER A 180 -37.32 -1.07 1.43
CA SER A 180 -36.70 -0.01 2.22
C SER A 180 -35.99 -0.60 3.44
N PHE A 181 -35.06 0.14 4.04
CA PHE A 181 -34.44 -0.25 5.32
C PHE A 181 -35.18 0.35 6.53
N GLY A 182 -36.48 0.64 6.34
CA GLY A 182 -37.31 1.32 7.34
C GLY A 182 -36.87 2.76 7.61
N SER A 183 -37.33 3.30 8.74
CA SER A 183 -36.98 4.65 9.20
C SER A 183 -35.85 4.57 10.24
N THR A 184 -34.80 5.36 10.04
CA THR A 184 -33.69 5.52 10.98
C THR A 184 -33.60 6.97 11.44
N LYS A 185 -32.65 7.28 12.33
CA LYS A 185 -32.37 8.68 12.71
C LYS A 185 -31.86 9.55 11.54
N LEU A 186 -31.32 8.93 10.49
CA LEU A 186 -30.68 9.62 9.37
C LEU A 186 -31.57 9.70 8.13
N HIS A 187 -32.60 8.87 8.03
CA HIS A 187 -33.52 8.84 6.89
C HIS A 187 -34.89 8.32 7.33
N ASP A 188 -35.95 8.92 6.81
CA ASP A 188 -37.33 8.46 6.95
C ASP A 188 -38.05 8.62 5.60
N GLN A 189 -38.91 7.66 5.29
CA GLN A 189 -39.75 7.62 4.10
C GLN A 189 -41.23 7.90 4.40
N GLY A 190 -41.60 8.00 5.68
CA GLY A 190 -42.96 8.23 6.13
C GLY A 190 -43.81 6.95 6.18
N ALA A 191 -44.79 6.95 7.09
CA ALA A 191 -45.59 5.77 7.41
C ALA A 191 -46.36 5.18 6.22
N LEU A 192 -46.84 6.02 5.28
CA LEU A 192 -47.59 5.56 4.10
C LEU A 192 -46.69 4.74 3.15
N ILE A 193 -45.51 5.26 2.80
CA ILE A 193 -44.57 4.59 1.88
C ILE A 193 -44.08 3.29 2.50
N ASP A 194 -43.68 3.34 3.77
CA ASP A 194 -43.23 2.17 4.53
C ASP A 194 -44.33 1.08 4.58
N SER A 195 -45.58 1.46 4.84
CA SER A 195 -46.71 0.54 4.82
C SER A 195 -46.93 -0.10 3.44
N LEU A 196 -46.92 0.69 2.36
CA LEU A 196 -47.18 0.20 1.01
C LEU A 196 -46.12 -0.81 0.52
N ILE A 197 -44.85 -0.56 0.86
CA ILE A 197 -43.73 -1.47 0.53
C ILE A 197 -43.88 -2.79 1.30
N TRP A 198 -44.08 -2.71 2.62
CA TRP A 198 -44.04 -3.89 3.49
C TRP A 198 -45.33 -4.72 3.51
N GLN A 199 -46.46 -4.17 3.07
CA GLN A 199 -47.71 -4.94 2.90
C GLN A 199 -47.72 -5.81 1.64
N ASN A 200 -46.98 -5.43 0.60
CA ASN A 200 -47.01 -6.09 -0.72
C ASN A 200 -45.71 -6.84 -1.04
N ILE A 201 -45.04 -7.39 -0.03
CA ILE A 201 -43.76 -8.07 -0.24
C ILE A 201 -43.91 -9.37 -1.04
N ASN A 202 -42.87 -9.69 -1.81
CA ASN A 202 -42.70 -11.03 -2.37
C ASN A 202 -41.66 -11.79 -1.49
N PRO A 203 -42.06 -12.83 -0.73
CA PRO A 203 -41.17 -13.53 0.20
C PRO A 203 -39.92 -14.12 -0.47
N GLY A 204 -40.07 -14.73 -1.64
CA GLY A 204 -38.95 -15.32 -2.37
C GLY A 204 -37.98 -14.26 -2.87
N HIS A 205 -38.49 -13.13 -3.36
CA HIS A 205 -37.65 -12.01 -3.78
C HIS A 205 -36.94 -11.36 -2.57
N LEU A 206 -37.63 -11.14 -1.45
CA LEU A 206 -37.03 -10.60 -0.23
C LEU A 206 -35.90 -11.50 0.29
N ALA A 207 -36.12 -12.82 0.32
CA ALA A 207 -35.12 -13.79 0.73
C ALA A 207 -33.88 -13.75 -0.17
N ALA A 208 -34.07 -13.76 -1.50
CA ALA A 208 -32.97 -13.68 -2.46
C ALA A 208 -32.16 -12.38 -2.32
N ARG A 209 -32.85 -11.24 -2.10
CA ARG A 209 -32.19 -9.95 -1.90
C ARG A 209 -31.43 -9.88 -0.58
N PHE A 210 -32.02 -10.34 0.52
CA PHE A 210 -31.36 -10.43 1.83
C PHE A 210 -30.10 -11.31 1.75
N GLN A 211 -30.20 -12.48 1.11
CA GLN A 211 -29.07 -13.37 0.89
C GLN A 211 -27.97 -12.67 0.09
N GLY A 212 -28.32 -11.98 -1.01
CA GLY A 212 -27.37 -11.24 -1.82
C GLY A 212 -26.62 -10.17 -1.02
N ILE A 213 -27.36 -9.29 -0.34
CA ILE A 213 -26.78 -8.20 0.46
C ILE A 213 -25.87 -8.76 1.57
N THR A 214 -26.34 -9.73 2.36
CA THR A 214 -25.58 -10.24 3.51
C THR A 214 -24.40 -11.13 3.11
N ASN A 215 -24.42 -11.76 1.93
CA ASN A 215 -23.25 -12.43 1.36
C ASN A 215 -22.17 -11.45 0.95
N PHE A 216 -22.52 -10.43 0.16
CA PHE A 216 -21.53 -9.45 -0.28
C PHE A 216 -21.03 -8.60 0.89
N ARG A 217 -21.89 -8.29 1.88
CA ARG A 217 -21.48 -7.64 3.12
C ARG A 217 -20.47 -8.48 3.92
N ARG A 218 -20.68 -9.80 4.01
CA ARG A 218 -19.73 -10.73 4.67
C ARG A 218 -18.36 -10.67 3.99
N ILE A 219 -18.33 -10.80 2.66
CA ILE A 219 -17.10 -10.79 1.87
C ILE A 219 -16.41 -9.43 2.03
N HIS A 220 -17.15 -8.33 1.93
CA HIS A 220 -16.64 -6.97 2.10
C HIS A 220 -15.90 -6.78 3.42
N PHE A 221 -16.54 -7.09 4.56
CA PHE A 221 -15.90 -6.88 5.86
C PHE A 221 -14.80 -7.90 6.15
N LEU A 222 -14.90 -9.13 5.64
CA LEU A 222 -13.84 -10.12 5.75
C LEU A 222 -12.57 -9.69 5.00
N GLU A 223 -12.70 -9.27 3.75
CA GLU A 223 -11.57 -8.81 2.94
C GLU A 223 -11.00 -7.48 3.45
N THR A 224 -11.86 -6.58 3.94
CA THR A 224 -11.39 -5.36 4.61
C THR A 224 -10.58 -5.71 5.85
N LYS A 225 -11.05 -6.66 6.67
CA LYS A 225 -10.32 -7.11 7.85
C LYS A 225 -8.96 -7.72 7.47
N GLU A 226 -8.94 -8.60 6.47
CA GLU A 226 -7.72 -9.23 5.94
C GLU A 226 -6.69 -8.17 5.47
N GLU A 227 -7.14 -7.17 4.71
CA GLU A 227 -6.29 -6.07 4.25
C GLU A 227 -5.69 -5.29 5.42
N LEU A 228 -6.52 -4.91 6.39
CA LEU A 228 -6.10 -4.14 7.55
C LEU A 228 -5.12 -4.92 8.43
N GLU A 229 -5.39 -6.19 8.71
CA GLU A 229 -4.51 -7.05 9.50
C GLU A 229 -3.17 -7.26 8.81
N TYR A 230 -3.17 -7.53 7.50
CA TYR A 230 -1.95 -7.61 6.69
C TYR A 230 -1.16 -6.31 6.76
N SER A 231 -1.81 -5.18 6.45
CA SER A 231 -1.20 -3.86 6.44
C SER A 231 -0.62 -3.50 7.81
N LEU A 232 -1.31 -3.81 8.91
CA LEU A 232 -0.83 -3.54 10.27
C LEU A 232 0.40 -4.36 10.65
N ILE A 233 0.34 -5.68 10.44
CA ILE A 233 1.42 -6.61 10.83
C ILE A 233 2.67 -6.30 10.01
N GLN A 234 2.52 -6.16 8.69
CA GLN A 234 3.65 -5.95 7.80
C GLN A 234 4.23 -4.54 7.92
N SER A 235 3.42 -3.51 8.18
CA SER A 235 3.95 -2.17 8.48
C SER A 235 4.82 -2.20 9.74
N ARG A 236 4.39 -2.89 10.80
CA ARG A 236 5.19 -3.03 12.03
C ARG A 236 6.50 -3.77 11.81
N GLU A 237 6.49 -4.83 10.98
CA GLU A 237 7.73 -5.51 10.61
C GLU A 237 8.64 -4.57 9.80
N LEU A 238 8.10 -3.89 8.79
CA LEU A 238 8.86 -3.02 7.91
C LEU A 238 9.48 -1.84 8.67
N LEU A 239 8.76 -1.25 9.63
CA LEU A 239 9.27 -0.23 10.54
C LEU A 239 10.53 -0.69 11.28
N LYS A 240 10.56 -1.93 11.79
CA LYS A 240 11.77 -2.49 12.44
C LYS A 240 12.94 -2.57 11.47
N ASN A 241 12.71 -3.04 10.24
CA ASN A 241 13.77 -3.16 9.23
C ASN A 241 14.29 -1.79 8.78
N ILE A 242 13.41 -0.80 8.63
CA ILE A 242 13.78 0.58 8.28
C ILE A 242 14.61 1.21 9.41
N ASN A 243 14.21 1.03 10.66
CA ASN A 243 14.98 1.54 11.81
C ASN A 243 16.39 0.92 11.89
N LEU A 244 16.52 -0.37 11.62
CA LEU A 244 17.83 -1.03 11.53
C LEU A 244 18.71 -0.48 10.39
N TYR A 245 18.12 0.00 9.30
CA TYR A 245 18.86 0.60 8.19
C TYR A 245 19.25 2.06 8.46
N LEU A 246 18.41 2.79 9.21
CA LEU A 246 18.62 4.20 9.50
C LEU A 246 19.67 4.44 10.59
N ASN A 247 19.79 3.52 11.55
CA ASN A 247 20.81 3.50 12.61
C ASN A 247 22.16 3.04 12.09
#